data_AF-A0A975ABP3-F1
#
_entry.id   AF-A0A975ABP3-F1
#
_cell.length_a   1.000
_cell.length_b   1.000
_cell.length_c   1.000
_cell.angle_alpha   90.00
_cell.angle_beta   90.00
_cell.angle_gamma   90.00
#
_symmetry.space_group_name_H-M   'P 1'
#
loop_
_entity.id
_entity.type
_entity.pdbx_description
1 polymer ?
#
loop_
_entity_poly.entity_id
_entity_poly.type
_entity_poly.pdbx_seq_one_letter_code
_entity_poly.pdbx_strand_id
1 'polypeptide(L)'
;MGLPSTTSLTTGGRDLDNYLLPVVRRLGQERFFAVFGQKVHGNSSTLAIERIRELTDDSWVPQIKVRTTSSAQSPAWKHEVAAACVAAAPQEHLAGALTLEIHYRVSSGRNWAQLWKPTIDALGAVLGVPNPMRPFAPKDDRVVSLALSRSVDEMLGWDIEVLVHWSHG
;
A
#
# COMPACT_ATOMS: atom_id res chain seq x y z
N MET A 1 -8.41 3.55 12.64
CA MET A 1 -8.77 4.99 12.68
C MET A 1 -10.27 5.12 12.83
N GLY A 2 -10.74 5.53 14.00
CA GLY A 2 -12.15 5.84 14.23
C GLY A 2 -12.49 7.24 13.73
N LEU A 3 -13.52 7.34 12.91
CA LEU A 3 -14.05 8.60 12.39
C LEU A 3 -15.50 8.81 12.86
N PRO A 4 -15.96 10.05 13.07
CA PRO A 4 -17.37 10.33 13.33
C PRO A 4 -18.26 9.77 12.21
N SER A 5 -19.49 9.35 12.54
CA SER A 5 -20.44 8.80 11.55
C SER A 5 -20.79 9.75 10.40
N THR A 6 -20.66 11.06 10.63
CA THR A 6 -20.87 12.10 9.61
C THR A 6 -19.69 12.25 8.65
N THR A 7 -18.55 11.64 8.95
CA THR A 7 -17.32 11.74 8.15
C THR A 7 -17.25 10.60 7.14
N SER A 8 -17.07 10.95 5.87
CA SER A 8 -16.81 9.96 4.81
C SER A 8 -15.51 9.19 5.08
N LEU A 9 -15.56 7.87 4.91
CA LEU A 9 -14.37 7.02 5.00
C LEU A 9 -13.54 7.03 3.70
N THR A 10 -14.16 7.39 2.58
CA THR A 10 -13.57 7.27 1.24
C THR A 10 -13.22 8.62 0.61
N THR A 11 -13.42 9.73 1.34
CA THR A 11 -13.10 11.08 0.84
C THR A 11 -12.49 11.97 1.93
N GLY A 12 -11.72 12.98 1.51
CA GLY A 12 -11.24 14.06 2.38
C GLY A 12 -9.80 13.91 2.87
N GLY A 13 -8.97 13.17 2.13
CA GLY A 13 -7.51 13.11 2.36
C GLY A 13 -7.11 12.40 3.65
N ARG A 14 -7.84 11.35 4.02
CA ARG A 14 -7.57 10.53 5.22
C ARG A 14 -6.93 9.21 4.80
N ASP A 15 -5.74 9.33 4.24
CA ASP A 15 -5.04 8.21 3.64
C ASP A 15 -4.37 7.40 4.74
N LEU A 16 -4.49 6.07 4.69
CA LEU A 16 -4.07 5.21 5.79
C LEU A 16 -2.55 5.24 6.00
N ASP A 17 -1.77 5.35 4.92
CA ASP A 17 -0.31 5.46 4.97
C ASP A 17 0.16 6.72 5.70
N ASN A 18 -0.56 7.84 5.59
CA ASN A 18 -0.27 9.07 6.32
C ASN A 18 -0.40 8.91 7.84
N TYR A 19 -1.22 7.96 8.32
CA TYR A 19 -1.32 7.63 9.75
C TYR A 19 -0.31 6.56 10.18
N LEU A 20 -0.04 5.56 9.33
CA LEU A 20 0.83 4.43 9.67
C LEU A 20 2.32 4.80 9.61
N LEU A 21 2.73 5.57 8.61
CA LEU A 21 4.15 5.86 8.35
C LEU A 21 4.84 6.57 9.52
N PRO A 22 4.27 7.61 10.16
CA PRO A 22 4.90 8.25 11.31
C PRO A 22 5.07 7.30 12.49
N VAL A 23 4.09 6.43 12.75
CA VAL A 23 4.12 5.44 13.84
C VAL A 23 5.25 4.43 13.60
N VAL A 24 5.31 3.86 12.40
CA VAL A 24 6.30 2.84 12.05
C VAL A 24 7.71 3.42 12.02
N ARG A 25 7.89 4.65 11.52
CA ARG A 25 9.18 5.36 11.59
C ARG A 25 9.61 5.63 13.03
N ARG A 26 8.69 6.09 13.88
CA ARG A 26 8.98 6.41 15.29
C ARG A 26 9.34 5.18 16.10
N LEU A 27 8.72 4.06 15.76
CA LEU A 27 8.97 2.79 16.40
C LEU A 27 10.26 2.19 15.85
N GLY A 28 10.49 2.12 14.55
CA GLY A 28 11.64 1.46 13.93
C GLY A 28 11.13 0.46 12.91
N GLN A 29 11.12 0.87 11.65
CA GLN A 29 10.46 0.15 10.55
C GLN A 29 11.03 -1.26 10.33
N GLU A 30 12.31 -1.45 10.64
CA GLU A 30 13.04 -2.71 10.50
C GLU A 30 12.54 -3.79 11.46
N ARG A 31 11.74 -3.43 12.46
CA ARG A 31 11.12 -4.37 13.40
C ARG A 31 9.77 -4.89 12.94
N PHE A 32 9.21 -4.33 11.87
CA PHE A 32 7.90 -4.70 11.36
C PHE A 32 8.04 -5.58 10.11
N PHE A 33 7.26 -6.65 10.08
CA PHE A 33 7.05 -7.49 8.90
C PHE A 33 5.69 -7.22 8.25
N ALA A 34 4.73 -6.72 9.03
CA ALA A 34 3.42 -6.33 8.56
C ALA A 34 2.90 -5.14 9.35
N VAL A 35 2.14 -4.28 8.67
CA VAL A 35 1.52 -3.07 9.19
C VAL A 35 0.13 -2.99 8.56
N PHE A 36 -0.88 -2.81 9.40
CA PHE A 36 -2.27 -2.78 8.98
C PHE A 36 -2.92 -1.48 9.42
N GLY A 37 -3.80 -0.95 8.57
CA GLY A 37 -4.63 0.21 8.87
C GLY A 37 -6.05 -0.01 8.40
N GLN A 38 -7.02 0.44 9.20
CA GLN A 38 -8.43 0.42 8.82
C GLN A 38 -9.09 1.73 9.20
N LYS A 39 -9.97 2.23 8.33
CA LYS A 39 -10.90 3.31 8.65
C LYS A 39 -12.25 2.71 8.99
N VAL A 40 -12.78 3.10 10.14
CA VAL A 40 -14.09 2.67 10.61
C VAL A 40 -14.80 3.88 11.21
N HIS A 41 -16.13 3.85 11.22
CA HIS A 41 -16.88 4.78 12.05
C HIS A 41 -16.78 4.36 13.52
N GLY A 42 -16.37 5.29 14.38
CA GLY A 42 -16.17 5.00 15.80
C GLY A 42 -15.63 6.19 16.57
N ASN A 43 -15.95 6.26 17.86
CA ASN A 43 -15.59 7.37 18.74
C ASN A 43 -14.13 7.32 19.23
N SER A 44 -13.38 6.28 18.86
CA SER A 44 -11.98 6.10 19.27
C SER A 44 -11.13 5.49 18.15
N SER A 45 -9.84 5.80 18.18
CA SER A 45 -8.83 5.12 17.36
C SER A 45 -8.02 4.17 18.22
N THR A 46 -7.74 2.98 17.71
CA THR A 46 -6.97 1.95 18.40
C THR A 46 -5.65 1.69 17.68
N LEU A 47 -4.67 1.23 18.43
CA LEU A 47 -3.38 0.75 17.95
C LEU A 47 -3.06 -0.54 18.70
N ALA A 48 -2.64 -1.58 17.98
CA ALA A 48 -2.18 -2.83 18.55
C ALA A 48 -0.85 -3.23 17.91
N ILE A 49 0.01 -3.89 18.68
CA ILE A 49 1.28 -4.44 18.22
C ILE A 49 1.37 -5.86 18.78
N GLU A 50 1.57 -6.82 17.89
CA GLU A 50 1.66 -8.26 18.22
C GLU A 50 2.95 -8.83 17.60
N ARG A 51 3.45 -9.93 18.16
CA ARG A 51 4.46 -10.74 17.48
C ARG A 51 3.84 -11.43 16.27
N ILE A 52 4.56 -11.41 15.15
CA ILE A 52 4.14 -12.18 13.98
C ILE A 52 4.12 -13.67 14.35
N ARG A 53 3.02 -14.33 13.99
CA ARG A 53 2.94 -15.80 13.93
C ARG A 53 3.00 -16.15 12.47
N GLU A 54 3.91 -17.05 12.10
CA GLU A 54 4.00 -17.52 10.73
C GLU A 54 2.70 -18.25 10.39
N LEU A 55 1.95 -17.66 9.47
CA LEU A 55 0.78 -18.26 8.86
C LEU A 55 1.13 -18.39 7.38
N THR A 56 1.38 -19.61 6.95
CA THR A 56 1.49 -19.93 5.52
C THR A 56 0.09 -19.95 4.95
N ASP A 57 -0.34 -18.81 4.40
CA ASP A 57 -1.52 -18.75 3.55
C ASP A 57 -1.07 -18.69 2.09
N ASP A 58 -0.96 -19.86 1.48
CA ASP A 58 -0.59 -20.00 0.07
C ASP A 58 -1.73 -19.60 -0.88
N SER A 59 -2.91 -19.23 -0.36
CA SER A 59 -4.06 -18.83 -1.16
C SER A 59 -4.01 -17.36 -1.61
N TRP A 60 -3.07 -16.56 -1.07
CA TRP A 60 -2.89 -15.17 -1.47
C TRP A 60 -2.31 -15.06 -2.89
N VAL A 61 -3.11 -14.58 -3.84
CA VAL A 61 -2.70 -14.37 -5.22
C VAL A 61 -2.67 -12.88 -5.54
N PRO A 62 -1.50 -12.31 -5.88
CA PRO A 62 -1.40 -10.91 -6.29
C PRO A 62 -1.99 -10.71 -7.69
N GLN A 63 -2.63 -9.57 -7.89
CA GLN A 63 -3.07 -9.14 -9.23
C GLN A 63 -1.93 -8.52 -10.03
N ILE A 64 -0.93 -7.92 -9.36
CA ILE A 64 0.31 -7.49 -9.99
C ILE A 64 1.53 -7.96 -9.23
N LYS A 65 2.59 -8.29 -9.98
CA LYS A 65 3.94 -8.52 -9.49
C LYS A 65 4.91 -7.70 -10.33
N VAL A 66 5.68 -6.83 -9.68
CA VAL A 66 6.70 -5.98 -10.31
C VAL A 66 8.04 -6.28 -9.67
N ARG A 67 9.08 -6.49 -10.47
CA ARG A 67 10.47 -6.59 -10.01
C ARG A 67 11.27 -5.44 -10.58
N THR A 68 11.98 -4.72 -9.74
CA THR A 68 12.71 -3.51 -10.15
C THR A 68 13.95 -3.24 -9.30
N THR A 69 14.94 -2.60 -9.91
CA THR A 69 16.10 -2.00 -9.23
C THR A 69 15.97 -0.49 -9.03
N SER A 70 14.91 0.11 -9.59
CA SER A 70 14.67 1.56 -9.53
C SER A 70 14.55 2.04 -8.09
N SER A 71 15.14 3.19 -7.79
CA SER A 71 14.95 3.86 -6.50
C SER A 71 13.48 4.27 -6.36
N ALA A 72 12.88 4.05 -5.18
CA ALA A 72 11.50 4.44 -4.92
C ALA A 72 11.23 5.96 -5.03
N GLN A 73 12.28 6.78 -5.04
CA GLN A 73 12.18 8.22 -5.26
C GLN A 73 12.31 8.61 -6.75
N SER A 74 12.61 7.67 -7.63
CA SER A 74 12.76 7.95 -9.06
C SER A 74 11.40 7.95 -9.77
N PRO A 75 11.25 8.73 -10.86
CA PRO A 75 10.09 8.60 -11.73
C PRO A 75 9.93 7.19 -12.31
N ALA A 76 11.04 6.49 -12.60
CA ALA A 76 11.02 5.15 -13.19
C ALA A 76 10.25 4.15 -12.32
N TRP A 77 10.46 4.17 -11.00
CA TRP A 77 9.69 3.34 -10.06
C TRP A 77 8.19 3.46 -10.25
N LYS A 78 7.68 4.71 -10.27
CA LYS A 78 6.25 4.96 -10.38
C LYS A 78 5.70 4.51 -11.74
N HIS A 79 6.46 4.69 -12.82
CA HIS A 79 6.04 4.27 -14.16
C HIS A 79 5.99 2.75 -14.29
N GLU A 80 6.99 2.03 -13.76
CA GLU A 80 7.02 0.55 -13.82
C GLU A 80 5.85 -0.06 -13.04
N VAL A 81 5.57 0.44 -11.83
CA VAL A 81 4.42 -0.01 -11.04
C VAL A 81 3.10 0.34 -11.73
N ALA A 82 2.98 1.56 -12.26
CA ALA A 82 1.77 1.99 -12.96
C ALA A 82 1.50 1.16 -14.23
N ALA A 83 2.53 0.81 -14.99
CA ALA A 83 2.40 -0.02 -16.19
C ALA A 83 1.83 -1.41 -15.84
N ALA A 84 2.30 -2.02 -14.76
CA ALA A 84 1.73 -3.30 -14.28
C ALA A 84 0.27 -3.15 -13.83
N CYS A 85 -0.08 -2.05 -13.17
CA CYS A 85 -1.47 -1.78 -12.79
C CYS A 85 -2.39 -1.66 -14.00
N VAL A 86 -1.98 -0.91 -15.03
CA VAL A 86 -2.75 -0.73 -16.26
C VAL A 86 -2.99 -2.08 -16.97
N ALA A 87 -1.98 -2.95 -16.98
CA ALA A 87 -2.11 -4.29 -17.57
C ALA A 87 -3.10 -5.19 -16.80
N ALA A 88 -3.16 -5.09 -15.47
CA ALA A 88 -4.01 -5.94 -14.62
C ALA A 88 -5.41 -5.39 -14.37
N ALA A 89 -5.61 -4.08 -14.50
CA ALA A 89 -6.91 -3.41 -14.34
C ALA A 89 -7.24 -2.57 -15.58
N PRO A 90 -7.56 -3.20 -16.74
CA PRO A 90 -7.79 -2.48 -17.99
C PRO A 90 -9.13 -1.74 -18.05
N GLN A 91 -10.08 -2.05 -17.16
CA GLN A 91 -11.40 -1.41 -17.11
C GLN A 91 -11.46 -0.28 -16.08
N GLU A 92 -12.34 0.70 -16.33
CA GLU A 92 -12.54 1.85 -15.47
C GLU A 92 -12.83 1.47 -14.02
N HIS A 93 -12.23 2.25 -13.14
CA HIS A 93 -12.40 2.25 -11.70
C HIS A 93 -13.86 2.12 -11.26
N LEU A 94 -14.18 1.01 -10.58
CA LEU A 94 -15.41 0.94 -9.79
C LEU A 94 -15.30 1.98 -8.68
N ALA A 95 -16.35 2.81 -8.49
CA ALA A 95 -16.42 3.72 -7.36
C ALA A 95 -16.55 2.95 -6.03
N GLY A 96 -16.19 3.59 -4.91
CA GLY A 96 -16.42 3.04 -3.57
C GLY A 96 -15.15 2.68 -2.79
N ALA A 97 -15.36 2.01 -1.65
CA ALA A 97 -14.30 1.61 -0.73
C ALA A 97 -13.44 0.48 -1.30
N LEU A 98 -12.15 0.47 -0.94
CA LEU A 98 -11.19 -0.51 -1.42
C LEU A 98 -10.36 -1.07 -0.27
N THR A 99 -10.11 -2.37 -0.31
CA THR A 99 -9.08 -3.05 0.48
C THR A 99 -7.84 -3.20 -0.37
N LEU A 100 -6.69 -2.78 0.15
CA LEU A 100 -5.41 -2.81 -0.54
C LEU A 100 -4.40 -3.59 0.28
N GLU A 101 -3.74 -4.55 -0.35
CA GLU A 101 -2.67 -5.35 0.23
C GLU A 101 -1.43 -5.23 -0.64
N ILE A 102 -0.31 -4.83 -0.03
CA ILE A 102 0.98 -4.71 -0.70
C ILE A 102 2.00 -5.55 0.07
N HIS A 103 2.65 -6.46 -0.64
CA HIS A 103 3.77 -7.24 -0.13
C HIS A 103 5.06 -6.84 -0.84
N TYR A 104 6.10 -6.56 -0.05
CA TYR A 104 7.44 -6.24 -0.54
C TYR A 104 8.40 -7.39 -0.27
N ARG A 105 9.09 -7.90 -1.30
CA ARG A 105 10.29 -8.72 -1.09
C ARG A 105 11.51 -7.84 -1.28
N VAL A 106 12.35 -7.76 -0.25
CA VAL A 106 13.51 -6.86 -0.21
C VAL A 106 14.67 -7.49 0.57
N SER A 107 15.90 -7.02 0.35
CA SER A 107 17.02 -7.32 1.24
C SER A 107 16.89 -6.56 2.58
N SER A 108 17.55 -7.04 3.64
CA SER A 108 17.40 -6.46 4.99
C SER A 108 17.88 -5.01 5.09
N GLY A 109 18.82 -4.57 4.23
CA GLY A 109 19.33 -3.20 4.18
C GLY A 109 18.36 -2.16 3.60
N ARG A 110 17.22 -2.58 3.03
CA ARG A 110 16.26 -1.65 2.42
C ARG A 110 15.34 -1.03 3.46
N ASN A 111 15.20 0.29 3.38
CA ASN A 111 14.12 1.01 4.03
C ASN A 111 12.79 0.72 3.31
N TRP A 112 12.10 -0.34 3.72
CA TRP A 112 10.85 -0.76 3.08
C TRP A 112 9.70 0.25 3.30
N ALA A 113 9.70 1.03 4.38
CA ALA A 113 8.69 2.05 4.62
C ALA A 113 8.76 3.23 3.65
N GLN A 114 9.93 3.51 3.07
CA GLN A 114 10.08 4.50 1.99
C GLN A 114 9.46 4.04 0.66
N LEU A 115 9.11 2.77 0.52
CA LEU A 115 8.48 2.24 -0.68
C LEU A 115 6.98 2.50 -0.72
N TRP A 116 6.34 2.68 0.45
CA TRP A 116 4.88 2.69 0.58
C TRP A 116 4.21 3.78 -0.25
N LYS A 117 4.56 5.06 0.04
CA LYS A 117 3.95 6.19 -0.65
C LYS A 117 4.17 6.15 -2.17
N PRO A 118 5.40 5.96 -2.69
CA PRO A 118 5.59 5.93 -4.13
C PRO A 118 4.93 4.70 -4.80
N THR A 119 4.78 3.57 -4.12
CA THR A 119 3.96 2.45 -4.62
C THR A 119 2.49 2.86 -4.71
N ILE A 120 1.90 3.36 -3.61
CA ILE A 120 0.48 3.77 -3.56
C ILE A 120 0.19 4.84 -4.61
N ASP A 121 1.05 5.85 -4.73
CA ASP A 121 0.97 6.91 -5.74
C ASP A 121 0.96 6.37 -7.18
N ALA A 122 1.54 5.20 -7.43
CA ALA A 122 1.59 4.57 -8.74
C ALA A 122 0.35 3.72 -9.07
N LEU A 123 -0.54 3.46 -8.09
CA LEU A 123 -1.74 2.64 -8.28
C LEU A 123 -2.91 3.44 -8.89
N GLY A 124 -2.62 4.44 -9.71
CA GLY A 124 -3.63 5.32 -10.34
C GLY A 124 -4.66 4.58 -11.18
N ALA A 125 -4.29 3.44 -11.79
CA ALA A 125 -5.18 2.57 -12.56
C ALA A 125 -6.09 1.66 -11.71
N VAL A 126 -5.86 1.58 -10.39
CA VAL A 126 -6.68 0.83 -9.43
C VAL A 126 -7.49 1.74 -8.51
N LEU A 127 -6.91 2.89 -8.11
CA LEU A 127 -7.51 3.81 -7.14
C LEU A 127 -8.30 4.95 -7.79
N GLY A 128 -7.91 5.34 -9.00
CA GLY A 128 -8.54 6.40 -9.79
C GLY A 128 -7.74 7.67 -9.70
N VAL A 129 -7.62 8.39 -10.82
CA VAL A 129 -6.87 9.64 -10.89
C VAL A 129 -7.85 10.80 -11.09
N PRO A 130 -7.98 11.74 -10.13
CA PRO A 130 -8.89 12.89 -10.26
C PRO A 130 -8.48 13.86 -11.38
N ASN A 131 -7.17 14.05 -11.56
CA ASN A 131 -6.59 14.97 -12.53
C ASN A 131 -5.58 14.20 -13.41
N PRO A 132 -5.89 13.94 -14.69
CA PRO A 132 -4.99 13.24 -15.60
C PRO A 132 -3.60 13.87 -15.75
N MET A 133 -3.47 15.18 -15.50
CA MET A 133 -2.17 15.89 -15.49
C MET A 133 -1.31 15.56 -14.28
N ARG A 134 -1.87 14.89 -13.27
CA ARG A 134 -1.19 14.42 -12.06
C ARG A 134 -1.41 12.90 -11.91
N PRO A 135 -0.84 12.08 -12.81
CA PRO A 135 -1.13 10.64 -12.86
C PRO A 135 -0.71 9.88 -11.60
N PHE A 136 0.21 10.44 -10.82
CA PHE A 136 0.70 9.86 -9.56
C PHE A 136 0.08 10.51 -8.31
N ALA A 137 -1.12 11.05 -8.44
CA ALA A 137 -1.95 11.54 -7.34
C ALA A 137 -3.31 10.80 -7.35
N PRO A 138 -3.31 9.50 -7.01
CA PRO A 138 -4.52 8.69 -7.01
C PRO A 138 -5.51 9.12 -5.91
N LYS A 139 -6.74 8.63 -5.98
CA LYS A 139 -7.75 8.67 -4.91
C LYS A 139 -7.46 7.60 -3.86
N ASP A 140 -6.31 7.68 -3.22
CA ASP A 140 -5.88 6.76 -2.14
C ASP A 140 -6.72 6.90 -0.86
N ASP A 141 -7.46 8.01 -0.71
CA ASP A 141 -8.50 8.18 0.31
C ASP A 141 -9.62 7.13 0.24
N ARG A 142 -9.78 6.42 -0.89
CA ARG A 142 -10.73 5.31 -1.04
C ARG A 142 -10.32 4.03 -0.31
N VAL A 143 -9.03 3.90 0.01
CA VAL A 143 -8.51 2.70 0.71
C VAL A 143 -8.99 2.75 2.15
N VAL A 144 -9.94 1.88 2.51
CA VAL A 144 -10.51 1.78 3.87
C VAL A 144 -9.84 0.69 4.70
N SER A 145 -9.16 -0.25 4.05
CA SER A 145 -8.32 -1.27 4.67
C SER A 145 -7.01 -1.35 3.90
N LEU A 146 -5.89 -1.22 4.61
CA LEU A 146 -4.53 -1.25 4.05
C LEU A 146 -3.70 -2.27 4.80
N ALA A 147 -3.15 -3.25 4.09
CA ALA A 147 -2.11 -4.14 4.59
C ALA A 147 -0.80 -3.88 3.85
N LEU A 148 0.27 -3.62 4.60
CA LEU A 148 1.62 -3.43 4.09
C LEU A 148 2.49 -4.48 4.76
N SER A 149 3.08 -5.39 3.99
CA SER A 149 3.93 -6.44 4.52
C SER A 149 5.25 -6.55 3.76
N ARG A 150 6.22 -7.23 4.38
CA ARG A 150 7.47 -7.56 3.73
C ARG A 150 7.96 -8.96 4.09
N SER A 151 8.74 -9.54 3.20
CA SER A 151 9.65 -10.64 3.46
C SER A 151 11.07 -10.22 3.12
N VAL A 152 12.04 -10.79 3.85
CA VAL A 152 13.46 -10.52 3.64
C VAL A 152 14.04 -11.63 2.78
N ASP A 153 14.64 -11.24 1.64
CA ASP A 153 15.32 -12.13 0.71
C ASP A 153 16.65 -11.50 0.30
N GLU A 154 17.74 -11.96 0.91
CA GLU A 154 19.08 -11.41 0.66
C GLU A 154 19.58 -11.72 -0.76
N MET A 155 19.03 -12.74 -1.44
CA MET A 155 19.42 -13.06 -2.81
C MET A 155 18.91 -12.02 -3.82
N LEU A 156 17.97 -11.16 -3.44
CA LEU A 156 17.53 -10.04 -4.29
C LEU A 156 18.61 -8.96 -4.44
N GLY A 157 19.55 -8.85 -3.50
CA GLY A 157 20.54 -7.78 -3.50
C GLY A 157 19.88 -6.40 -3.52
N TRP A 158 19.96 -5.71 -4.66
CA TRP A 158 19.33 -4.40 -4.88
C TRP A 158 17.92 -4.47 -5.45
N ASP A 159 17.49 -5.64 -5.93
CA ASP A 159 16.17 -5.82 -6.49
C ASP A 159 15.09 -5.69 -5.40
N ILE A 160 13.93 -5.22 -5.83
CA ILE A 160 12.74 -5.10 -5.02
C ILE A 160 11.62 -5.78 -5.80
N GLU A 161 10.91 -6.73 -5.18
CA GLU A 161 9.66 -7.23 -5.70
C GLU A 161 8.49 -6.58 -4.96
N VAL A 162 7.55 -6.02 -5.72
CA VAL A 162 6.31 -5.44 -5.23
C VAL A 162 5.16 -6.30 -5.74
N LEU A 163 4.40 -6.86 -4.82
CA LEU A 163 3.21 -7.65 -5.12
C LEU A 163 2.01 -6.91 -4.55
N VAL A 164 0.96 -6.74 -5.35
CA VAL A 164 -0.23 -5.99 -4.93
C VAL A 164 -1.49 -6.80 -5.23
N HIS A 165 -2.39 -6.79 -4.25
CA HIS A 165 -3.74 -7.33 -4.33
C HIS A 165 -4.72 -6.24 -3.90
N TRP A 166 -5.86 -6.14 -4.57
CA TRP A 166 -6.95 -5.26 -4.20
C TRP A 166 -8.31 -5.96 -4.35
N SER A 167 -9.24 -5.58 -3.48
CA SER A 167 -10.62 -6.04 -3.54
C SER A 167 -11.59 -4.92 -3.20
N HIS A 168 -12.80 -5.02 -3.75
CA HIS A 168 -13.90 -4.13 -3.44
C HIS A 168 -14.67 -4.67 -2.23
N GLY A 169 -15.08 -3.75 -1.35
CA GLY A 169 -15.97 -4.06 -0.22
C GLY A 169 -17.43 -4.15 -0.62
#